data_AF-A0A2X1KGW5-F1
#
_entry.id   AF-A0A2X1KGW5-F1
#
_cell.length_a   1.000
_cell.length_b   1.000
_cell.length_c   1.000
_cell.angle_alpha   90.00
_cell.angle_beta   90.00
_cell.angle_gamma   90.00
#
_symmetry.space_group_name_H-M   'P 1'
#
loop_
_entity.id
_entity.type
_entity.pdbx_description
1 polymer ?
#
loop_
_entity_poly.entity_id
_entity_poly.type
_entity_poly.pdbx_seq_one_letter_code
_entity_poly.pdbx_strand_id
1 'polypeptide(L)' 'MTADLNRAHRVIHQLEAGICWINTWGESPAEMPVGGYKHSGIGRENGVMTLQSYTQVKSIQVEMAKFQSIF' A
#
# COMPACT_ATOMS: atom_id res chain seq x y z
N MET A 1 4.66 -18.03 -19.22
CA MET A 1 5.08 -16.63 -19.46
C MET A 1 4.39 -16.11 -20.72
N THR A 2 3.99 -14.85 -20.77
CA THR A 2 3.37 -14.22 -21.95
C THR A 2 4.30 -13.17 -22.54
N ALA A 3 4.49 -13.20 -23.86
CA ALA A 3 5.19 -12.14 -24.59
C ALA A 3 4.26 -10.98 -25.00
N ASP A 4 2.94 -11.19 -24.95
CA ASP A 4 1.95 -10.15 -25.21
C ASP A 4 1.82 -9.24 -23.98
N LEU A 5 2.27 -7.99 -24.16
CA LEU A 5 2.23 -6.92 -23.16
C LEU A 5 0.80 -6.54 -22.75
N ASN A 6 -0.10 -6.41 -23.72
CA ASN A 6 -1.49 -6.05 -23.46
C ASN A 6 -2.19 -7.14 -22.66
N ARG A 7 -1.92 -8.41 -22.98
CA ARG A 7 -2.42 -9.54 -22.20
C ARG A 7 -1.85 -9.54 -20.77
N ALA A 8 -0.55 -9.30 -20.62
CA ALA A 8 0.11 -9.30 -19.31
C ALA A 8 -0.53 -8.29 -18.35
N HIS A 9 -0.65 -7.03 -18.79
CA HIS A 9 -1.26 -5.97 -17.99
C HIS A 9 -2.77 -6.14 -17.81
N ARG A 10 -3.51 -6.58 -18.84
CA ARG A 10 -4.96 -6.84 -18.70
C ARG A 10 -5.23 -7.89 -17.64
N VAL A 11 -4.52 -9.01 -17.67
CA VAL A 11 -4.75 -10.11 -16.72
C VAL A 11 -4.31 -9.71 -15.32
N ILE A 12 -3.12 -9.13 -15.14
CA ILE A 12 -2.60 -8.82 -13.80
C ILE A 12 -3.48 -7.80 -13.04
N HIS A 13 -4.11 -6.86 -13.74
CA HIS A 13 -5.04 -5.89 -13.13
C HIS A 13 -6.40 -6.50 -12.76
N GLN A 14 -6.75 -7.67 -13.28
CA GLN A 14 -8.00 -8.37 -12.94
C GLN A 14 -7.82 -9.34 -11.77
N LEU A 15 -6.58 -9.62 -11.35
CA LEU A 15 -6.29 -10.52 -10.25
C LEU A 15 -6.52 -9.83 -8.90
N GLU A 16 -7.29 -10.47 -8.03
CA GLU A 16 -7.54 -10.00 -6.67
C GLU A 16 -6.48 -10.53 -5.70
N ALA A 17 -5.22 -10.13 -5.93
CA ALA A 17 -4.07 -10.50 -5.13
C ALA A 17 -3.27 -9.27 -4.73
N GLY A 18 -2.61 -9.33 -3.57
CA GLY A 18 -1.82 -8.21 -3.06
C GLY A 18 -0.40 -8.12 -3.60
N ILE A 19 0.10 -9.18 -4.26
CA ILE A 19 1.42 -9.25 -4.88
C ILE A 19 1.26 -10.01 -6.20
N CYS A 20 1.78 -9.47 -7.29
CA CYS A 20 1.67 -10.07 -8.60
C CYS A 20 3.00 -9.96 -9.36
N TRP A 21 3.34 -10.98 -10.15
CA TRP A 21 4.55 -11.02 -10.96
C TRP A 21 4.19 -11.24 -12.44
N ILE A 22 4.89 -10.54 -13.35
CA ILE A 22 4.83 -10.79 -14.79
C ILE A 22 6.13 -11.46 -15.21
N ASN A 23 6.03 -12.67 -15.78
CA ASN A 23 7.18 -13.39 -16.35
C ASN A 23 8.37 -13.63 -15.40
N THR A 24 8.15 -13.55 -14.10
CA THR A 24 9.08 -13.95 -13.02
C THR A 24 8.25 -14.50 -11.86
N TRP A 25 8.90 -14.97 -10.80
CA TRP A 25 8.25 -15.42 -9.58
C TRP A 25 9.17 -15.33 -8.36
N GLY A 26 8.63 -14.90 -7.22
CA GLY A 26 9.27 -15.03 -5.91
C GLY A 26 10.21 -13.90 -5.51
N GLU A 27 10.59 -13.03 -6.44
CA GLU A 27 11.32 -11.80 -6.10
C GLU A 27 10.48 -10.93 -5.15
N SER A 28 11.07 -10.54 -4.03
CA SER A 28 10.46 -9.66 -3.02
C SER A 28 11.42 -8.54 -2.64
N PRO A 29 11.58 -7.52 -3.51
CA PRO A 29 12.46 -6.38 -3.24
C PRO A 29 12.05 -5.62 -1.97
N ALA A 30 13.02 -5.03 -1.28
CA ALA A 30 12.78 -4.28 -0.03
C ALA A 30 11.93 -3.02 -0.25
N GLU A 31 11.91 -2.50 -1.48
CA GLU A 31 11.22 -1.28 -1.88
C GLU A 31 9.74 -1.52 -2.22
N MET A 32 9.38 -2.75 -2.59
CA MET A 32 8.04 -3.11 -3.06
C MET A 32 7.16 -3.51 -1.87
N PRO A 33 6.06 -2.81 -1.57
CA PRO A 33 5.14 -3.22 -0.51
C PRO A 33 4.49 -4.57 -0.86
N VAL A 34 4.56 -5.52 0.07
CA VAL A 34 4.02 -6.88 -0.07
C VAL A 34 2.97 -7.16 1.00
N GLY A 35 1.94 -7.92 0.67
CA GLY A 35 0.91 -8.29 1.65
C GLY A 35 -0.31 -8.95 1.04
N GLY A 36 -1.22 -9.40 1.90
CA GLY A 36 -2.39 -10.17 1.51
C GLY A 36 -3.51 -9.35 0.87
N TYR A 37 -4.38 -10.06 0.16
CA TYR A 37 -5.71 -9.60 -0.23
C TYR A 37 -6.75 -10.54 0.40
N LYS A 38 -7.95 -10.04 0.71
CA LYS A 38 -9.03 -10.82 1.35
C LYS A 38 -8.56 -11.47 2.66
N HIS A 39 -8.72 -12.79 2.79
CA HIS A 39 -8.33 -13.54 3.99
C HIS A 39 -6.83 -13.81 4.10
N SER A 40 -6.02 -13.41 3.11
CA SER A 40 -4.58 -13.67 3.11
C SER A 40 -3.77 -12.69 3.97
N GLY A 41 -4.38 -11.66 4.57
CA GLY A 41 -3.71 -10.78 5.51
C GLY A 41 -4.28 -9.36 5.58
N ILE A 42 -3.80 -8.60 6.56
CA ILE A 42 -4.12 -7.19 6.80
C ILE A 42 -2.82 -6.40 6.90
N GLY A 43 -2.76 -5.22 6.29
CA GLY A 43 -1.55 -4.41 6.25
C GLY A 43 -0.58 -4.80 5.14
N ARG A 44 0.65 -4.29 5.21
CA ARG A 44 1.74 -4.51 4.24
C ARG A 44 3.08 -4.57 4.96
N GLU A 45 4.01 -5.31 4.39
CA GLU A 45 5.43 -5.31 4.72
C GLU A 45 6.25 -4.71 3.55
N ASN A 46 7.50 -4.33 3.80
CA ASN A 46 8.38 -3.66 2.84
C ASN A 46 7.88 -2.29 2.31
N GLY A 47 8.77 -1.58 1.62
CA GLY A 47 8.51 -0.26 1.08
C GLY A 47 8.27 0.81 2.15
N VAL A 48 8.16 2.05 1.70
CA VAL A 48 7.97 3.21 2.60
C VAL A 48 6.60 3.17 3.30
N MET A 49 5.61 2.53 2.68
CA MET A 49 4.27 2.37 3.25
C MET A 49 4.32 1.63 4.59
N THR A 50 5.11 0.57 4.70
CA THR A 50 5.25 -0.17 5.95
C THR A 50 5.92 0.67 7.02
N LEU A 51 6.96 1.43 6.69
CA LEU A 51 7.59 2.35 7.65
C LEU A 51 6.58 3.35 8.23
N GLN A 52 5.70 3.91 7.39
CA GLN A 52 4.63 4.79 7.84
C GLN A 52 3.63 4.07 8.75
N SER A 53 3.30 2.81 8.47
CA SER A 53 2.38 2.02 9.29
C SER A 53 2.90 1.70 10.70
N TYR A 54 4.22 1.75 10.91
CA TYR A 54 4.84 1.64 12.23
C TYR A 54 4.84 2.97 13.01
N THR A 55 4.33 4.05 12.43
CA THR A 55 4.19 5.34 13.09
C THR A 55 2.72 5.66 13.35
N GLN A 56 2.48 6.53 14.32
CA GLN A 56 1.15 7.03 14.65
C GLN A 56 1.09 8.54 14.41
N VAL A 57 0.07 8.97 13.66
CA VAL A 57 -0.13 10.40 13.37
C VAL A 57 -0.66 11.10 14.62
N LYS A 58 0.01 12.18 15.03
CA LYS A 58 -0.47 13.09 16.07
C LYS A 58 -0.72 14.46 15.44
N SER A 59 -1.99 14.87 15.40
CA SER A 59 -2.38 16.20 14.91
C SER A 59 -2.40 17.19 16.05
N ILE A 60 -1.75 18.35 15.86
CA ILE A 60 -1.69 19.45 16.83
C ILE A 60 -2.18 20.71 16.13
N GLN A 61 -3.31 21.25 16.57
CA GLN A 61 -3.79 22.56 16.14
C GLN A 61 -3.24 23.62 17.10
N VAL A 62 -2.72 24.70 16.54
CA VAL A 62 -2.25 25.86 17.31
C VAL A 62 -3.13 27.04 16.93
N GLU A 63 -3.97 27.48 17.86
CA GLU A 63 -4.70 28.74 17.77
C GLU A 63 -3.91 29.81 18.53
N MET A 64 -3.63 30.93 17.86
CA MET A 64 -2.84 32.03 18.42
C MET A 64 -3.74 33.17 18.94
N ALA A 65 -5.01 33.19 18.57
CA ALA A 65 -6.01 34.14 19.02
C ALA A 65 -6.73 33.66 20.30
N LYS A 66 -7.56 34.55 20.86
CA LYS A 66 -8.45 34.19 21.97
C LYS A 66 -9.51 33.21 21.45
N PHE A 67 -9.76 32.16 22.23
CA PHE A 67 -10.87 31.23 21.99
C PHE A 67 -12.20 31.98 21.93
N GLN A 68 -12.97 31.75 20.86
CA GLN A 68 -14.33 32.24 20.73
C GLN A 68 -15.31 31.14 21.13
N SER A 69 -16.13 31.41 22.14
CA SER A 69 -17.22 30.53 22.53
C SER A 69 -18.21 30.37 21.38
N ILE A 70 -18.67 29.13 21.17
CA ILE A 70 -19.78 28.82 20.28
C ILE A 70 -21.16 29.11 20.93
N PHE A 71 -21.15 29.41 22.23
CA PHE A 71 -22.29 29.86 23.02
C PHE A 71 -22.22 31.36 23.28
#